data_AF-A0A3D1M0S9-F1
#
_entry.id   AF-A0A3D1M0S9-F1
#
_cell.length_a   1.000
_cell.length_b   1.000
_cell.length_c   1.000
_cell.angle_alpha   90.00
_cell.angle_beta   90.00
_cell.angle_gamma   90.00
#
_symmetry.space_group_name_H-M   'P 1'
#
loop_
_entity.id
_entity.type
_entity.pdbx_description
1 polymer ?
#
loop_
_entity_poly.entity_id
_entity_poly.type
_entity_poly.pdbx_seq_one_letter_code
_entity_poly.pdbx_strand_id
1 'polypeptide(L)'
;NQAKFDCGLIHNRPVRFLLSQAVGKDPEYTTSAASMEIKDSKSDLLIRAEGIDKDNIRCYQISATGEARNPAMRLRMIVAGFSKYGEMDKIGDQEVAFECRRNHDGLLRILLPYSRNVSSVETMMQAESMRGQMTTSTLGFSQT
;
A
#
# COMPACT_ATOMS: atom_id res chain seq x y z
N ASN A 1 2.15 -14.59 -21.52
CA ASN A 1 3.15 -13.93 -20.65
C ASN A 1 2.45 -13.33 -19.45
N GLN A 2 2.56 -13.97 -18.28
CA GLN A 2 2.12 -13.41 -17.01
C GLN A 2 3.38 -13.15 -16.18
N ALA A 3 3.54 -11.93 -15.66
CA ALA A 3 4.58 -11.66 -14.67
C ALA A 3 4.21 -12.41 -13.38
N LYS A 4 5.15 -13.19 -12.85
CA LYS A 4 5.00 -13.91 -11.58
C LYS A 4 6.19 -13.56 -10.70
N PHE A 5 5.94 -13.40 -9.41
CA PHE A 5 7.03 -13.34 -8.44
C PHE A 5 7.59 -14.75 -8.21
N ASP A 6 8.80 -14.83 -7.67
CA ASP A 6 9.45 -16.11 -7.33
C ASP A 6 8.65 -16.93 -6.30
N CYS A 7 7.76 -16.28 -5.55
CA CYS A 7 6.80 -16.90 -4.65
C CYS A 7 5.64 -17.62 -5.35
N GLY A 8 5.48 -17.45 -6.67
CA GLY A 8 4.41 -18.03 -7.48
C GLY A 8 3.08 -17.24 -7.43
N LEU A 9 2.97 -16.24 -6.55
CA LEU A 9 1.81 -15.34 -6.46
C LEU A 9 2.05 -14.05 -7.25
N ILE A 10 0.96 -13.36 -7.60
CA ILE A 10 1.00 -12.08 -8.31
C ILE A 10 0.98 -10.90 -7.32
N HIS A 11 0.38 -11.05 -6.13
CA HIS A 11 0.13 -9.92 -5.21
C HIS A 11 -0.66 -8.79 -5.90
N ASN A 12 -1.91 -9.10 -6.28
CA ASN A 12 -2.69 -8.27 -7.21
C ASN A 12 -2.83 -6.82 -6.77
N ARG A 13 -3.18 -6.55 -5.50
CA ARG A 13 -3.29 -5.16 -5.02
C ARG A 13 -1.94 -4.43 -4.98
N PRO A 14 -0.87 -4.99 -4.37
CA PRO A 14 0.45 -4.38 -4.45
C PRO A 14 0.92 -4.05 -5.88
N VAL A 15 0.67 -4.96 -6.84
CA VAL A 15 1.03 -4.73 -8.25
C VAL A 15 0.22 -3.61 -8.88
N ARG A 16 -1.06 -3.43 -8.53
CA ARG A 16 -1.84 -2.29 -9.01
C ARG A 16 -1.24 -0.96 -8.56
N PHE A 17 -0.76 -0.87 -7.32
CA PHE A 17 -0.07 0.33 -6.85
C PHE A 17 1.25 0.57 -7.59
N LEU A 18 2.03 -0.49 -7.84
CA LEU A 18 3.23 -0.41 -8.66
C LEU A 18 2.92 0.13 -10.06
N LEU A 19 1.90 -0.42 -10.73
CA LEU A 19 1.49 0.03 -12.06
C LEU A 19 1.02 1.48 -12.05
N SER A 20 0.20 1.87 -11.08
CA SER A 20 -0.29 3.25 -10.92
C SER A 20 0.86 4.24 -10.73
N GLN A 21 1.89 3.88 -9.95
CA GLN A 21 3.11 4.67 -9.85
C GLN A 21 3.88 4.74 -11.17
N ALA A 22 4.08 3.60 -11.84
CA ALA A 22 4.85 3.52 -13.08
C ALA A 22 4.24 4.33 -14.24
N VAL A 23 2.91 4.40 -14.33
CA VAL A 23 2.22 5.16 -15.40
C VAL A 23 1.92 6.61 -15.01
N GLY A 24 1.83 6.90 -13.72
CA GLY A 24 1.40 8.22 -13.21
C GLY A 24 2.52 9.11 -12.71
N LYS A 25 3.74 8.59 -12.55
CA LYS A 25 4.91 9.34 -12.08
C LYS A 25 5.91 9.58 -13.22
N ASP A 26 6.78 10.56 -12.99
CA ASP A 26 7.89 10.85 -13.89
C ASP A 26 8.78 9.59 -14.05
N PRO A 27 9.33 9.29 -15.24
CA PRO A 27 10.23 8.15 -15.44
C PRO A 27 11.47 8.16 -14.54
N GLU A 28 11.94 9.34 -14.11
CA GLU A 28 13.03 9.49 -13.15
C GLU A 28 12.56 9.42 -11.68
N TYR A 29 11.26 9.21 -11.45
CA TYR A 29 10.72 9.02 -10.11
C TYR A 29 11.29 7.75 -9.49
N THR A 30 12.22 7.95 -8.57
CA THR A 30 12.67 6.90 -7.67
C THR A 30 11.80 6.92 -6.43
N THR A 31 11.42 5.74 -5.93
CA THR A 31 10.88 5.66 -4.58
C THR A 31 12.00 6.06 -3.63
N SER A 32 11.84 7.18 -2.92
CA SER A 32 12.81 7.66 -1.91
C SER A 32 13.01 6.66 -0.76
N ALA A 33 12.22 5.59 -0.73
CA ALA A 33 12.25 4.50 0.23
C ALA A 33 13.40 3.50 -0.04
N ALA A 34 14.62 3.98 -0.32
CA ALA A 34 15.80 3.13 -0.24
C ALA A 34 15.93 2.53 1.18
N SER A 35 15.61 3.34 2.20
CA SER A 35 15.22 2.90 3.53
C SER A 35 13.71 2.62 3.55
N MET A 36 13.28 1.56 4.24
CA MET A 36 11.85 1.28 4.48
C MET A 36 11.29 2.25 5.53
N GLU A 37 11.39 3.55 5.27
CA GLU A 37 11.06 4.62 6.20
C GLU A 37 10.35 5.77 5.48
N ILE A 38 9.34 6.36 6.13
CA ILE A 38 8.59 7.50 5.58
C ILE A 38 8.02 8.38 6.68
N LYS A 39 8.00 9.71 6.47
CA LYS A 39 7.26 10.63 7.34
C LYS A 39 5.75 10.34 7.24
N ASP A 40 5.01 10.44 8.33
CA ASP A 40 3.56 10.34 8.30
C ASP A 40 2.91 11.54 7.59
N SER A 41 1.76 11.33 6.96
CA SER A 41 1.05 12.40 6.25
C SER A 41 0.14 13.24 7.15
N LYS A 42 -0.12 12.79 8.38
CA LYS A 42 -1.09 13.42 9.32
C LYS A 42 -0.49 13.74 10.69
N SER A 43 0.81 13.51 10.87
CA SER A 43 1.56 13.75 12.11
C SER A 43 3.05 13.87 11.82
N ASP A 44 3.85 14.19 12.85
CA ASP A 44 5.31 14.24 12.76
C ASP A 44 5.97 12.88 13.08
N LEU A 45 5.21 11.79 13.00
CA LEU A 45 5.75 10.45 13.12
C LEU A 45 6.61 10.10 11.92
N LEU A 46 7.75 9.47 12.18
CA LEU A 46 8.58 8.77 11.23
C LEU A 46 8.23 7.29 11.33
N ILE A 47 7.65 6.74 10.26
CA ILE A 47 7.20 5.36 10.19
C ILE A 47 8.32 4.54 9.55
N ARG A 48 8.73 3.45 10.21
CA ARG A 48 9.73 2.52 9.70
C ARG A 48 9.17 1.11 9.65
N ALA A 49 9.48 0.40 8.57
CA ALA A 49 9.23 -1.02 8.44
C ALA A 49 10.57 -1.77 8.40
N GLU A 50 10.68 -2.88 9.12
CA GLU A 50 11.88 -3.69 9.18
C GLU A 50 11.53 -5.15 8.92
N GLY A 51 12.20 -5.76 7.94
CA GLY A 51 12.03 -7.16 7.62
C GLY A 51 12.74 -8.05 8.65
N ILE A 52 11.98 -8.89 9.32
CA ILE A 52 12.41 -9.83 10.36
C ILE A 52 12.04 -11.26 9.95
N ASP A 53 12.93 -12.20 10.21
CA ASP A 53 12.67 -13.62 10.00
C ASP A 53 12.24 -14.26 11.32
N LYS A 54 11.04 -14.84 11.36
CA LYS A 54 10.49 -15.56 12.50
C LYS A 54 9.94 -16.90 12.04
N ASP A 55 10.35 -18.01 12.66
CA ASP A 55 9.82 -19.35 12.37
C ASP A 55 9.80 -19.69 10.86
N ASN A 56 10.89 -19.40 10.13
CA ASN A 56 11.02 -19.55 8.68
C ASN A 56 10.04 -18.71 7.83
N ILE A 57 9.41 -17.69 8.42
CA ILE A 57 8.51 -16.75 7.75
C ILE A 57 9.18 -15.38 7.73
N ARG A 58 9.15 -14.73 6.56
CA ARG A 58 9.46 -13.30 6.47
C ARG A 58 8.28 -12.48 6.95
N CYS A 59 8.51 -11.65 7.95
CA CYS A 59 7.55 -10.69 8.46
C CYS A 59 8.16 -9.29 8.53
N TYR A 60 7.31 -8.29 8.73
CA TYR A 60 7.67 -6.89 8.76
C TYR A 60 7.17 -6.25 10.04
N GLN A 61 8.12 -5.80 10.86
CA GLN A 61 7.87 -5.01 12.06
C GLN A 61 7.67 -3.55 11.66
N ILE A 62 6.55 -2.97 12.06
CA ILE A 62 6.20 -1.57 11.81
C ILE A 62 6.40 -0.78 13.10
N SER A 63 7.28 0.21 13.07
CA SER A 63 7.52 1.12 14.19
C SER A 63 7.24 2.57 13.78
N ALA A 64 6.98 3.41 14.77
CA ALA A 64 6.82 4.84 14.57
C ALA A 64 7.53 5.60 15.69
N THR A 65 8.34 6.59 15.32
CA THR A 65 9.05 7.48 16.25
C THR A 65 8.65 8.94 16.01
N GLY A 66 8.70 9.80 17.02
CA GLY A 66 8.30 11.21 16.92
C GLY A 66 6.97 11.51 17.62
N GLU A 67 6.33 12.63 17.24
CA GLU A 67 5.16 13.16 17.95
C GLU A 67 3.86 13.02 17.16
N ALA A 68 2.80 12.60 17.88
CA ALA A 68 1.43 12.62 17.40
C ALA A 68 0.46 12.75 18.58
N ARG A 69 -0.76 13.24 18.32
CA ARG A 69 -1.83 13.30 19.33
C ARG A 69 -2.17 11.95 19.94
N ASN A 70 -2.09 10.86 19.16
CA ASN A 70 -2.28 9.49 19.63
C ASN A 70 -1.44 8.51 18.79
N PRO A 71 -0.14 8.32 19.12
CA PRO A 71 0.77 7.52 18.32
C PRO A 71 0.34 6.06 18.18
N ALA A 72 -0.18 5.46 19.26
CA ALA A 72 -0.62 4.06 19.27
C ALA A 72 -1.84 3.82 18.37
N MET A 73 -2.82 4.73 18.37
CA MET A 73 -3.95 4.66 17.43
C MET A 73 -3.46 4.86 15.99
N ARG A 74 -2.55 5.81 15.77
CA ARG A 74 -2.00 6.09 14.45
C ARG A 74 -1.26 4.89 13.87
N LEU A 75 -0.42 4.24 14.66
CA LEU A 75 0.31 3.03 14.29
C LEU A 75 -0.65 1.89 13.93
N ARG A 76 -1.70 1.68 14.74
CA ARG A 76 -2.75 0.68 14.42
C ARG A 76 -3.44 0.95 13.09
N MET A 77 -3.72 2.22 12.76
CA MET A 77 -4.29 2.58 11.45
C MET A 77 -3.32 2.29 10.29
N ILE A 78 -2.02 2.52 10.48
CA ILE A 78 -1.00 2.24 9.47
C ILE A 78 -0.90 0.73 9.22
N VAL A 79 -0.83 -0.08 10.29
CA VAL A 79 -0.86 -1.54 10.21
C VAL A 79 -2.12 -2.04 9.49
N ALA A 80 -3.29 -1.50 9.82
CA ALA A 80 -4.53 -1.83 9.12
C ALA A 80 -4.50 -1.43 7.63
N GLY A 81 -3.78 -0.36 7.28
CA GLY A 81 -3.56 0.06 5.90
C GLY A 81 -2.77 -0.99 5.09
N PHE A 82 -1.76 -1.61 5.69
CA PHE A 82 -1.04 -2.73 5.07
C PHE A 82 -1.93 -3.93 4.82
N SER A 83 -2.79 -4.31 5.77
CA SER A 83 -3.72 -5.41 5.53
C SER A 83 -4.75 -5.08 4.44
N LYS A 84 -5.29 -3.86 4.45
CA LYS A 84 -6.36 -3.48 3.52
C LYS A 84 -5.89 -3.34 2.07
N TYR A 85 -4.66 -2.87 1.85
CA TYR A 85 -4.17 -2.54 0.51
C TYR A 85 -2.95 -3.36 0.08
N GLY A 86 -2.18 -3.87 1.02
CA GLY A 86 -1.03 -4.73 0.76
C GLY A 86 -1.37 -6.21 0.62
N GLU A 87 -2.61 -6.63 0.88
CA GLU A 87 -2.97 -8.05 1.00
C GLU A 87 -2.07 -8.78 2.01
N MET A 88 -1.81 -8.11 3.14
CA MET A 88 -0.92 -8.60 4.20
C MET A 88 -1.71 -9.07 5.42
N ASP A 89 -1.29 -10.20 5.99
CA ASP A 89 -1.83 -10.70 7.25
C ASP A 89 -1.25 -9.88 8.41
N LYS A 90 -2.12 -9.45 9.34
CA LYS A 90 -1.67 -8.95 10.65
C LYS A 90 -1.32 -10.16 11.52
N ILE A 91 -0.04 -10.39 11.76
CA ILE A 91 0.46 -11.51 12.59
C ILE A 91 0.80 -11.09 14.02
N GLY A 92 0.86 -9.79 14.30
CA GLY A 92 1.07 -9.20 15.61
C GLY A 92 0.61 -7.75 15.62
N ASP A 93 0.64 -7.08 16.77
CA ASP A 93 0.10 -5.71 16.90
C ASP A 93 0.77 -4.68 16.00
N GLN A 94 2.03 -4.93 15.68
CA GLN A 94 2.87 -4.09 14.85
C GLN A 94 3.55 -4.92 13.75
N GLU A 95 3.04 -6.12 13.47
CA GLU A 95 3.70 -7.07 12.58
C GLU A 95 2.74 -7.49 11.47
N VAL A 96 3.24 -7.40 10.24
CA VAL A 96 2.52 -7.80 9.04
C VAL A 96 3.37 -8.73 8.18
N ALA A 97 2.74 -9.64 7.46
CA ALA A 97 3.42 -10.52 6.52
C ALA A 97 2.62 -10.64 5.22
N PHE A 98 3.29 -10.80 4.09
CA PHE A 98 2.60 -11.22 2.88
C PHE A 98 2.09 -12.65 3.08
N GLU A 99 0.95 -12.98 2.47
CA GLU A 99 0.34 -14.32 2.54
C GLU A 99 1.34 -15.44 2.17
N CYS A 100 2.23 -15.18 1.19
CA CYS A 100 3.27 -16.13 0.75
C CYS A 100 4.40 -16.36 1.76
N ARG A 101 4.50 -15.55 2.83
CA ARG A 101 5.53 -15.61 3.87
C ARG A 101 6.97 -15.43 3.37
N ARG A 102 7.15 -14.94 2.13
CA ARG A 102 8.46 -14.68 1.51
C ARG A 102 8.83 -13.20 1.55
N ASN A 103 10.10 -12.92 1.28
CA ASN A 103 10.62 -11.56 1.16
C ASN A 103 10.06 -10.86 -0.08
N HIS A 104 9.42 -9.71 0.14
CA HIS A 104 8.98 -8.79 -0.89
C HIS A 104 9.25 -7.32 -0.47
N ASP A 105 10.49 -7.03 -0.06
CA ASP A 105 10.93 -5.69 0.37
C ASP A 105 10.60 -4.61 -0.67
N GLY A 106 10.74 -4.92 -1.97
CA GLY A 106 10.37 -4.01 -3.05
C GLY A 106 8.88 -3.66 -3.06
N LEU A 107 8.00 -4.64 -2.87
CA LEU A 107 6.54 -4.39 -2.76
C LEU A 107 6.21 -3.61 -1.50
N LEU A 108 6.87 -3.90 -0.38
CA LEU A 108 6.65 -3.19 0.87
C LEU A 108 6.98 -1.69 0.72
N ARG A 109 8.09 -1.35 0.04
CA ARG A 109 8.48 0.04 -0.24
C ARG A 109 7.41 0.79 -1.05
N ILE A 110 6.80 0.10 -2.01
CA ILE A 110 5.72 0.67 -2.83
C ILE A 110 4.46 0.89 -1.99
N LEU A 111 4.15 -0.02 -1.06
CA LEU A 111 2.96 0.03 -0.21
C LEU A 111 3.08 1.06 0.92
N LEU A 112 4.29 1.33 1.40
CA LEU A 112 4.55 2.19 2.57
C LEU A 112 3.87 3.58 2.46
N PRO A 113 3.94 4.32 1.34
CA PRO A 113 3.24 5.59 1.18
C PRO A 113 1.70 5.51 1.23
N TYR A 114 1.13 4.36 0.85
CA TYR A 114 -0.32 4.13 0.83
C TYR A 114 -0.85 3.70 2.20
N SER A 115 -0.08 2.90 2.93
CA SER A 115 -0.45 2.40 4.27
C SER A 115 -0.81 3.51 5.26
N ARG A 116 -0.13 4.67 5.17
CA ARG A 116 -0.35 5.82 6.06
C ARG A 116 -1.65 6.56 5.79
N ASN A 117 -2.25 6.53 4.59
CA ASN A 117 -3.40 7.37 4.29
C ASN A 117 -4.57 6.61 3.66
N VAL A 118 -5.13 5.68 4.43
CA VAL A 118 -6.22 4.78 4.03
C VAL A 118 -7.38 5.50 3.33
N SER A 119 -7.81 6.66 3.83
CA SER A 119 -8.91 7.44 3.27
C SER A 119 -8.60 7.95 1.86
N SER A 120 -7.40 8.48 1.63
CA SER A 120 -7.02 8.98 0.29
C SER A 120 -6.80 7.85 -0.70
N VAL A 121 -6.33 6.69 -0.23
CA VAL A 121 -6.20 5.48 -1.06
C VAL A 121 -7.57 4.99 -1.52
N GLU A 122 -8.55 4.98 -0.63
CA GLU A 122 -9.94 4.64 -0.94
C GLU A 122 -10.52 5.53 -2.04
N THR A 123 -10.38 6.85 -1.91
CA THR A 123 -10.85 7.80 -2.92
C THR A 123 -10.17 7.58 -4.27
N MET A 124 -8.85 7.33 -4.27
CA MET A 124 -8.09 7.05 -5.49
C MET A 124 -8.60 5.76 -6.17
N MET A 125 -8.80 4.68 -5.42
CA MET A 125 -9.29 3.41 -5.96
C MET A 125 -10.73 3.53 -6.48
N GLN A 126 -11.60 4.29 -5.80
CA GLN A 126 -12.95 4.57 -6.27
C GLN A 126 -12.92 5.36 -7.60
N ALA A 127 -12.06 6.39 -7.70
CA ALA A 127 -11.90 7.18 -8.92
C ALA A 127 -11.35 6.35 -10.10
N GLU A 128 -10.42 5.42 -9.85
CA GLU A 128 -9.95 4.46 -10.87
C GLU A 128 -11.08 3.50 -11.30
N SER A 129 -11.87 2.98 -10.35
CA SER A 129 -13.00 2.11 -10.66
C SER A 129 -14.08 2.82 -11.48
N MET A 130 -14.32 4.12 -11.23
CA MET A 130 -15.26 4.92 -12.01
C MET A 130 -14.75 5.23 -13.42
N ARG A 131 -13.43 5.44 -13.61
CA ARG A 131 -12.83 5.66 -14.93
C ARG A 131 -12.98 4.47 -15.88
N GLY A 132 -13.07 3.26 -15.36
CA GLY A 132 -13.32 2.04 -16.15
C GLY A 132 -14.80 1.80 -16.50
N GLN A 133 -15.73 2.61 -15.99
CA GLN A 133 -17.14 2.53 -16.29
C GLN A 133 -17.52 3.57 -17.35
N MET A 134 -17.90 3.12 -18.55
CA MET A 134 -18.57 3.96 -19.54
C MET A 134 -19.99 4.23 -19.06
N THR A 135 -20.23 5.36 -18.38
CA THR A 135 -21.59 5.77 -18.04
C THR A 135 -22.29 6.27 -19.30
N THR A 136 -23.16 5.47 -19.90
CA THR A 136 -23.96 5.82 -21.10
C THR A 136 -25.15 6.74 -20.79
N SER A 137 -25.11 7.49 -19.70
CA SER A 137 -26.25 8.27 -19.20
C SER A 137 -26.31 9.70 -19.73
N THR A 138 -26.06 9.91 -21.02
CA THR A 138 -26.44 11.17 -21.69
C THR A 138 -26.72 10.97 -23.19
N LEU A 139 -27.65 10.06 -23.53
CA LEU A 139 -28.36 10.16 -24.81
C LEU A 139 -29.84 10.42 -24.51
N GLY A 140 -30.11 11.66 -24.10
CA GLY A 140 -31.46 12.20 -24.09
C GLY A 140 -31.91 12.42 -25.52
N PHE A 141 -32.69 11.48 -26.06
CA PHE A 141 -33.43 11.68 -27.30
C PHE A 141 -34.57 12.67 -27.02
N SER A 142 -34.34 13.96 -27.28
CA SER A 142 -35.43 14.89 -27.54
C SER A 142 -35.95 14.61 -28.95
N GLN A 143 -36.97 13.77 -29.06
CA GLN A 143 -37.79 13.70 -30.27
C GLN A 143 -38.67 14.95 -30.31
N THR A 144 -38.42 15.81 -31.30
CA THR A 144 -39.35 16.84 -31.78
C THR A 144 -40.44 16.22 -32.63
#